data_AF-A0A453I654-F1
#
_entry.id   AF-A0A453I654-F1
#
_cell.length_a   1.000
_cell.length_b   1.000
_cell.length_c   1.000
_cell.angle_alpha   90.00
_cell.angle_beta   90.00
_cell.angle_gamma   90.00
#
_symmetry.space_group_name_H-M   'P 1'
#
loop_
_entity.id
_entity.type
_entity.pdbx_description
1 polymer ?
#
loop_
_entity_poly.entity_id
_entity_poly.type
_entity_poly.pdbx_seq_one_letter_code
_entity_poly.pdbx_strand_id
1 'polypeptide(L)'
;VLTPTIGNLKQLATLILAGCSFHGNIPDELGSLPKLSYMALNSNQFSGKIPASLGNLSSLYWFDVADNQLTGPLPISSNGGMGLDKLTKTKHL
;
A
#
# COMPACT_ATOMS: atom_id res chain seq x y z
N VAL A 1 -7.68 -12.23 4.11
CA VAL A 1 -6.30 -11.73 4.34
C VAL A 1 -5.52 -11.63 3.03
N LEU A 2 -4.64 -10.64 2.88
CA LEU A 2 -3.69 -10.55 1.76
C LEU A 2 -2.39 -11.23 2.18
N THR A 3 -1.90 -12.19 1.41
CA THR A 3 -0.76 -13.04 1.82
C THR A 3 0.58 -12.53 1.27
N PRO A 4 1.70 -12.84 1.94
CA PRO A 4 3.07 -12.52 1.48
C PRO A 4 3.38 -12.94 0.04
N THR A 5 2.73 -14.00 -0.47
CA THR A 5 2.91 -14.51 -1.83
C THR A 5 2.58 -13.49 -2.92
N ILE A 6 1.86 -12.40 -2.61
CA ILE A 6 1.65 -11.28 -3.53
C ILE A 6 2.98 -10.72 -4.07
N GLY A 7 4.05 -10.78 -3.26
CA GLY A 7 5.41 -10.37 -3.64
C GLY A 7 5.99 -11.13 -4.83
N ASN A 8 5.44 -12.30 -5.20
CA ASN A 8 5.89 -13.08 -6.36
C ASN A 8 5.40 -12.51 -7.69
N LEU A 9 4.40 -11.62 -7.69
CA LEU A 9 3.84 -11.03 -8.90
C LEU A 9 4.73 -9.90 -9.42
N LYS A 10 5.98 -10.21 -9.83
CA LYS A 10 6.99 -9.21 -10.22
C LYS A 10 6.62 -8.33 -11.42
N GLN A 11 5.57 -8.70 -12.15
CA GLN A 11 5.02 -7.93 -13.27
C GLN A 11 3.76 -7.13 -12.90
N LEU A 12 3.27 -7.22 -11.66
CA LEU A 12 2.06 -6.53 -11.22
C LEU A 12 2.28 -5.01 -11.26
N ALA A 13 1.50 -4.33 -12.08
CA ALA A 13 1.51 -2.87 -12.20
C ALA A 13 0.33 -2.21 -11.48
N THR A 14 -0.79 -2.93 -11.36
CA THR A 14 -2.04 -2.41 -10.82
C THR A 14 -2.64 -3.43 -9.85
N LEU A 15 -2.94 -2.97 -8.63
CA LEU A 15 -3.64 -3.74 -7.61
C LEU A 15 -4.86 -2.97 -7.14
N ILE A 16 -6.05 -3.52 -7.39
CA ILE A 16 -7.33 -2.94 -6.97
C ILE A 16 -8.08 -4.01 -6.17
N LEU A 17 -8.23 -3.79 -4.87
CA LEU A 17 -8.94 -4.66 -3.93
C LEU A 17 -9.99 -3.89 -3.12
N ALA A 18 -10.45 -2.75 -3.63
CA ALA A 18 -11.38 -1.87 -2.92
C ALA A 18 -12.71 -2.58 -2.62
N GLY A 19 -13.19 -2.51 -1.38
CA GLY A 19 -14.49 -3.08 -1.01
C GLY A 19 -14.53 -4.61 -0.96
N CYS A 20 -13.38 -5.30 -0.91
CA CYS A 20 -13.31 -6.76 -0.99
C CYS A 20 -13.28 -7.47 0.37
N SER A 21 -13.56 -6.77 1.48
CA SER A 21 -13.56 -7.32 2.86
C SER A 21 -12.22 -7.97 3.27
N PHE A 22 -11.09 -7.51 2.71
CA PHE A 22 -9.78 -7.95 3.18
C PHE A 22 -9.52 -7.43 4.59
N HIS A 23 -8.84 -8.23 5.39
CA HIS A 23 -8.54 -7.94 6.79
C HIS A 23 -7.11 -8.38 7.14
N GLY A 24 -6.67 -8.04 8.35
CA GLY A 24 -5.31 -8.30 8.83
C GLY A 24 -4.33 -7.22 8.37
N ASN A 25 -3.02 -7.51 8.41
CA ASN A 25 -2.01 -6.52 8.06
C ASN A 25 -1.76 -6.48 6.56
N ILE A 26 -1.30 -5.33 6.06
CA ILE A 26 -0.72 -5.21 4.73
C ILE A 26 0.66 -5.89 4.75
N PRO A 27 0.94 -6.86 3.86
CA PRO A 27 2.21 -7.58 3.85
C PRO A 27 3.37 -6.71 3.35
N ASP A 28 4.54 -6.83 4.00
CA ASP A 28 5.75 -6.09 3.64
C ASP A 28 6.22 -6.38 2.20
N GLU A 29 5.89 -7.57 1.68
CA GLU A 29 6.28 -8.05 0.35
C GLU A 29 5.68 -7.23 -0.79
N LEU A 30 4.59 -6.47 -0.56
CA LEU A 30 4.09 -5.50 -1.54
C LEU A 30 5.15 -4.46 -1.91
N GLY A 31 6.03 -4.09 -0.97
CA GLY A 31 7.15 -3.19 -1.22
C GLY A 31 8.24 -3.76 -2.13
N SER A 32 8.17 -5.05 -2.48
CA SER A 32 9.11 -5.75 -3.36
C SER A 32 8.62 -5.87 -4.82
N LEU A 33 7.55 -5.15 -5.17
CA LEU A 33 6.92 -5.18 -6.49
C LEU A 33 7.44 -4.02 -7.36
N PRO A 34 8.44 -4.27 -8.24
CA PRO A 34 9.19 -3.19 -8.89
C PRO A 34 8.37 -2.37 -9.89
N LYS A 35 7.25 -2.93 -10.39
CA LYS A 35 6.40 -2.31 -11.41
C LYS A 35 5.11 -1.72 -10.84
N LEU A 36 4.84 -1.90 -9.55
CA LEU A 36 3.56 -1.50 -8.98
C LEU A 36 3.46 0.02 -9.01
N SER A 37 2.50 0.53 -9.78
CA SER A 37 2.31 1.94 -10.03
C SER A 37 0.98 2.48 -9.52
N TYR A 38 0.00 1.59 -9.34
CA TYR A 38 -1.33 1.92 -8.85
C TYR A 38 -1.78 0.90 -7.80
N MET A 39 -2.08 1.37 -6.59
CA MET A 39 -2.57 0.55 -5.49
C MET A 39 -3.82 1.17 -4.86
N ALA A 40 -4.92 0.43 -4.86
CA ALA A 40 -6.17 0.79 -4.18
C ALA A 40 -6.62 -0.37 -3.27
N LEU A 41 -6.47 -0.16 -1.96
CA LEU A 41 -6.86 -1.07 -0.89
C LEU A 41 -7.97 -0.49 -0.01
N ASN A 42 -8.59 0.61 -0.43
CA ASN A 42 -9.58 1.34 0.34
C ASN A 42 -10.85 0.51 0.65
N SER A 43 -11.61 0.94 1.65
CA SER A 43 -12.89 0.32 2.02
C SER A 43 -12.74 -1.17 2.35
N ASN A 44 -11.76 -1.48 3.19
CA ASN A 44 -11.48 -2.83 3.69
C ASN A 44 -11.37 -2.81 5.22
N GLN A 45 -10.87 -3.89 5.80
CA GLN A 45 -10.68 -4.08 7.24
C GLN A 45 -9.19 -4.31 7.56
N PHE A 46 -8.27 -3.78 6.74
CA PHE A 46 -6.85 -3.87 7.03
C PHE A 46 -6.53 -3.14 8.34
N SER A 47 -5.66 -3.71 9.15
CA SER A 47 -5.29 -3.22 10.48
C SER A 47 -3.78 -3.09 10.65
N GLY A 48 -3.35 -2.50 11.76
CA GLY A 48 -1.92 -2.35 12.06
C GLY A 48 -1.29 -1.17 11.32
N LYS A 49 0.01 -1.24 11.05
CA LYS A 49 0.76 -0.15 10.39
C LYS A 49 0.89 -0.40 8.89
N ILE A 50 1.06 0.70 8.15
CA ILE A 50 1.48 0.63 6.75
C ILE A 50 2.96 0.24 6.71
N PRO A 51 3.34 -0.83 5.98
CA PRO A 51 4.73 -1.26 5.88
C PRO A 51 5.68 -0.17 5.38
N ALA A 52 6.82 -0.01 6.05
CA ALA A 52 7.86 0.92 5.60
C ALA A 52 8.43 0.53 4.23
N SER A 53 8.38 -0.76 3.87
CA SER A 53 8.78 -1.27 2.56
C SER A 53 8.00 -0.66 1.41
N LEU A 54 6.77 -0.18 1.62
CA LEU A 54 6.00 0.52 0.57
C LEU A 54 6.68 1.83 0.14
N GLY A 55 7.52 2.43 0.98
CA GLY A 55 8.36 3.56 0.62
C GLY A 55 9.40 3.24 -0.46
N ASN A 56 9.66 1.95 -0.75
CA ASN A 56 10.57 1.52 -1.81
C ASN A 56 9.91 1.50 -3.20
N LEU A 57 8.59 1.68 -3.30
CA LEU A 57 7.84 1.60 -4.55
C LEU A 57 8.03 2.87 -5.40
N SER A 58 9.16 2.94 -6.10
CA SER A 58 9.54 4.10 -6.91
C SER A 58 8.62 4.39 -8.11
N SER A 59 7.84 3.41 -8.56
CA SER A 59 6.88 3.57 -9.68
C SER A 59 5.48 3.97 -9.21
N LEU A 60 5.21 3.98 -7.91
CA LEU A 60 3.89 4.23 -7.36
C LEU A 60 3.52 5.71 -7.51
N TYR A 61 2.42 5.98 -8.21
CA TYR A 61 1.86 7.32 -8.36
C TYR A 61 0.44 7.45 -7.80
N TRP A 62 -0.19 6.32 -7.48
CA TRP A 62 -1.50 6.28 -6.83
C TRP A 62 -1.49 5.28 -5.69
N PHE A 63 -1.86 5.75 -4.50
CA PHE A 63 -1.93 4.95 -3.29
C PHE A 63 -3.18 5.34 -2.49
N ASP A 64 -4.11 4.40 -2.35
CA ASP A 64 -5.33 4.61 -1.57
C ASP A 64 -5.54 3.46 -0.58
N VAL A 65 -5.62 3.82 0.69
CA VAL A 65 -5.85 2.91 1.82
C VAL A 65 -6.95 3.42 2.75
N ALA A 66 -7.78 4.37 2.26
CA ALA A 66 -8.89 4.95 3.01
C ALA A 66 -9.84 3.91 3.57
N ASP A 67 -10.62 4.27 4.59
CA ASP A 67 -11.67 3.40 5.13
C ASP A 67 -11.14 2.01 5.51
N ASN A 68 -10.07 1.99 6.30
CA ASN A 68 -9.49 0.81 6.93
C ASN A 68 -9.26 1.08 8.42
N GLN A 69 -8.68 0.12 9.16
CA GLN A 69 -8.32 0.22 10.58
C GLN A 69 -6.80 0.40 10.76
N LEU A 70 -6.15 1.09 9.81
CA LEU A 70 -4.72 1.33 9.81
C LEU A 70 -4.34 2.40 10.82
N THR A 71 -3.14 2.30 11.38
CA THR A 71 -2.62 3.18 12.43
C THR A 71 -1.16 3.54 12.19
N GLY A 72 -0.68 4.58 12.86
CA GLY A 72 0.71 5.04 12.74
C GLY A 72 0.94 5.93 11.52
N PRO A 73 2.19 6.40 11.33
CA PRO A 73 2.51 7.34 10.27
C PRO A 73 2.57 6.66 8.90
N LEU A 74 2.31 7.43 7.85
CA LEU A 74 2.64 7.02 6.49
C LEU A 74 4.16 6.91 6.33
N PRO A 75 4.67 5.87 5.64
CA PRO A 75 6.09 5.73 5.44
C PRO A 75 6.60 6.80 4.47
N ILE A 76 7.66 7.48 4.90
CA ILE A 76 8.38 8.46 4.10
C ILE A 76 9.33 7.70 3.18
N SER A 77 9.41 8.10 1.91
CA SER A 77 10.39 7.52 0.98
C SER A 77 11.81 7.74 1.50
N SER A 78 12.58 6.65 1.63
CA SER A 78 13.95 6.64 2.14
C SER A 78 14.99 7.09 1.10
N ASN A 79 14.56 7.27 -0.15
CA ASN A 79 15.40 7.43 -1.34
C ASN A 79 15.09 8.73 -2.12
N GLY A 80 14.46 9.72 -1.46
CA GLY A 80 14.21 11.05 -2.04
C GLY A 80 13.08 11.11 -3.08
N GLY A 81 12.28 10.04 -3.19
CA GLY A 81 11.07 10.01 -4.01
C GLY A 81 9.90 10.76 -3.37
N MET A 82 8.75 10.77 -4.06
CA MET A 82 7.50 11.27 -3.49
C MET A 82 7.05 10.33 -2.36
N GLY A 83 7.04 10.79 -1.11
CA GLY A 83 6.56 10.00 0.03
C GLY A 83 5.07 9.63 -0.13
N LEU A 84 4.65 8.51 0.47
CA LEU A 84 3.27 8.04 0.33
C LEU A 84 2.26 9.08 0.82
N ASP A 85 2.63 9.89 1.80
CA ASP A 85 1.86 11.04 2.31
C ASP A 85 1.39 11.99 1.20
N LYS A 86 2.18 12.15 0.13
CA LYS A 86 1.84 13.00 -1.02
C LYS A 86 1.01 12.29 -2.08
N LEU A 87 0.98 10.95 -2.04
CA LEU A 87 0.24 10.12 -2.99
C LEU A 87 -1.16 9.75 -2.47
N THR A 88 -1.41 9.91 -1.17
CA THR A 88 -2.73 9.60 -0.61
C THR A 88 -3.74 10.69 -0.97
N LYS A 89 -4.96 10.25 -1.31
CA LYS A 89 -6.11 11.15 -1.46
C LYS A 89 -6.85 11.41 -0.13
N THR A 90 -6.41 10.79 0.95
CA THR A 90 -7.12 10.74 2.23
C THR A 90 -6.77 11.90 3.15
N LYS A 91 -7.78 12.71 3.46
CA LYS A 91 -7.72 13.71 4.55
C LYS A 91 -7.93 13.10 5.95
N HIS A 92 -8.22 11.81 6.05
CA HIS A 92 -8.56 11.14 7.31
C HIS A 92 -8.01 9.71 7.28
N LEU A 93 -6.84 9.50 7.89
CA LEU A 93 -6.52 8.23 8.53
C LEU A 93 -7.24 8.18 9.87
#